data_AF-A0A080WHC5-F1
#
_entry.id   AF-A0A080WHC5-F1
#
_cell.length_a   1.000
_cell.length_b   1.000
_cell.length_c   1.000
_cell.angle_alpha   90.00
_cell.angle_beta   90.00
_cell.angle_gamma   90.00
#
_symmetry.space_group_name_H-M   'P 1'
#
loop_
_entity.id
_entity.type
_entity.pdbx_description
1 polymer ?
#
loop_
_entity_poly.entity_id
_entity_poly.type
_entity_poly.pdbx_seq_one_letter_code
_entity_poly.pdbx_strand_id
1 'polypeptide(L)'
;MPRLNLTYEYFCEVVGQLTRHSSSPVTPENLNPLIQRVLTQFAGSIIYGVGGHSVLISVADNIGVKISYTPGGEHLHHEQSVFKLLPSEPCQHIAHSLFTGPDVIFLELFPNGTLYDRL
;
A
#
# COMPACT_ATOMS: atom_id res chain seq x y z
N MET A 1 5.80 2.40 13.64
CA MET A 1 5.78 0.96 13.92
C MET A 1 6.99 0.35 13.23
N PRO A 2 7.77 -0.52 13.88
CA PRO A 2 8.84 -1.24 13.20
C PRO A 2 8.29 -1.87 11.92
N ARG A 3 9.07 -1.85 10.82
CA ARG A 3 8.69 -2.41 9.51
C ARG A 3 7.98 -3.73 9.74
N LEU A 4 6.70 -3.80 9.39
CA LEU A 4 5.84 -4.96 9.58
C LEU A 4 6.25 -6.00 8.54
N ASN A 5 7.39 -6.66 8.73
CA ASN A 5 7.93 -7.65 7.79
C ASN A 5 7.06 -8.92 7.79
N LEU A 6 5.81 -8.78 7.33
CA LEU A 6 4.76 -9.78 7.36
C LEU A 6 4.77 -10.57 6.06
N THR A 7 4.63 -11.89 6.19
CA THR A 7 4.32 -12.74 5.04
C THR A 7 2.86 -12.56 4.62
N TYR A 8 2.52 -12.97 3.40
CA TYR A 8 1.13 -12.93 2.93
C TYR A 8 0.22 -13.82 3.78
N GLU A 9 0.70 -14.99 4.18
CA GLU A 9 -0.06 -15.95 4.99
C GLU A 9 -0.44 -15.35 6.34
N TYR A 10 0.54 -14.77 7.05
CA TYR A 10 0.27 -14.12 8.32
C TYR A 10 -0.62 -12.89 8.14
N PHE A 11 -0.42 -12.13 7.07
CA PHE A 11 -1.29 -11.00 6.76
C PHE A 11 -2.76 -11.42 6.62
N CYS A 12 -3.05 -12.53 5.92
CA CYS A 12 -4.40 -13.08 5.84
C CYS A 12 -4.97 -13.44 7.21
N GLU A 13 -4.17 -13.99 8.13
CA GLU A 13 -4.65 -14.33 9.48
C GLU A 13 -5.10 -13.09 10.27
N VAL A 14 -4.44 -11.94 10.05
CA VAL A 14 -4.66 -10.74 10.87
C VAL A 14 -5.49 -9.65 10.19
N VAL A 15 -5.68 -9.69 8.86
CA VAL A 15 -6.28 -8.56 8.10
C VAL A 15 -7.69 -8.20 8.57
N GLY A 16 -8.50 -9.20 8.93
CA GLY A 16 -9.85 -8.97 9.46
C GLY A 16 -9.82 -8.20 10.78
N GLN A 17 -8.80 -8.43 11.62
CA GLN A 17 -8.62 -7.67 12.86
C GLN A 17 -8.09 -6.27 12.59
N LEU A 18 -7.15 -6.12 11.65
CA LEU A 18 -6.55 -4.84 11.29
C LEU A 18 -7.58 -3.88 10.68
N THR A 19 -8.56 -4.40 9.95
CA THR A 19 -9.56 -3.61 9.22
C THR A 19 -10.92 -3.56 9.92
N ARG A 20 -11.08 -4.16 11.11
CA ARG A 20 -12.38 -4.27 11.81
C ARG A 20 -13.05 -2.92 12.14
N HIS A 21 -12.27 -1.84 12.20
CA HIS A 21 -12.75 -0.48 12.46
C HIS A 21 -12.79 0.39 11.20
N SER A 22 -12.51 -0.20 10.03
CA SER A 22 -12.70 0.42 8.74
C SER A 22 -14.20 0.51 8.42
N SER A 23 -14.58 1.49 7.59
CA SER A 23 -15.93 1.53 7.00
C SER A 23 -16.16 0.38 6.01
N SER A 24 -15.08 -0.28 5.55
CA SER A 24 -15.11 -1.45 4.67
C SER A 24 -14.15 -2.53 5.18
N PRO A 25 -14.52 -3.27 6.26
CA PRO A 25 -13.71 -4.36 6.77
C PRO A 25 -13.58 -5.48 5.74
N VAL A 26 -12.43 -6.14 5.72
CA VAL A 26 -12.12 -7.20 4.76
C VAL A 26 -11.80 -8.52 5.44
N THR A 27 -12.01 -9.60 4.71
CA THR A 27 -11.63 -10.96 5.10
C THR A 27 -10.70 -11.53 4.04
N PRO A 28 -9.91 -12.57 4.33
CA PRO A 28 -8.98 -13.14 3.35
C PRO A 28 -9.64 -13.51 2.01
N GLU A 29 -10.91 -13.91 2.03
CA GLU A 29 -11.65 -14.34 0.86
C GLU A 29 -12.00 -13.20 -0.10
N ASN A 30 -12.07 -11.95 0.39
CA ASN A 30 -12.41 -10.78 -0.42
C ASN A 30 -11.22 -9.84 -0.69
N LEU A 31 -10.02 -10.26 -0.29
CA LEU A 31 -8.80 -9.50 -0.56
C LEU A 31 -8.52 -9.40 -2.06
N ASN A 32 -7.99 -8.24 -2.44
CA ASN A 32 -7.55 -7.98 -3.79
C ASN A 32 -6.39 -8.93 -4.14
N PRO A 33 -6.53 -9.77 -5.19
CA PRO A 33 -5.51 -10.73 -5.57
C PRO A 33 -4.20 -10.07 -6.02
N LEU A 34 -4.20 -8.77 -6.33
CA LEU A 34 -2.97 -8.02 -6.60
C LEU A 34 -2.00 -8.04 -5.41
N ILE A 35 -2.50 -8.10 -4.18
CA ILE A 35 -1.65 -8.15 -2.97
C ILE A 35 -0.74 -9.37 -3.01
N GLN A 36 -1.32 -10.55 -3.20
CA GLN A 36 -0.56 -11.79 -3.30
C GLN A 36 0.36 -11.79 -4.52
N ARG A 37 -0.13 -11.33 -5.68
CA ARG A 37 0.65 -11.29 -6.92
C ARG A 37 1.89 -10.41 -6.79
N VAL A 38 1.78 -9.24 -6.18
CA VAL A 38 2.94 -8.37 -5.97
C VAL A 38 3.94 -9.01 -5.00
N LEU A 39 3.45 -9.61 -3.91
CA LEU A 39 4.33 -10.30 -2.95
C LEU A 39 5.08 -11.49 -3.55
N THR A 40 4.48 -12.20 -4.52
CA THR A 40 5.12 -13.36 -5.16
C THR A 40 5.96 -12.98 -6.38
N GLN A 41 5.63 -11.90 -7.09
CA GLN A 41 6.34 -11.48 -8.30
C GLN A 41 7.64 -10.74 -8.00
N PHE A 42 7.68 -9.95 -6.92
CA PHE A 42 8.86 -9.16 -6.55
C PHE A 42 9.62 -9.88 -5.44
N ALA A 43 10.77 -10.46 -5.78
CA ALA A 43 11.63 -11.15 -4.81
C ALA A 43 12.10 -10.18 -3.71
N GLY A 44 11.97 -10.59 -2.44
CA GLY A 44 12.31 -9.74 -1.30
C GLY A 44 11.30 -8.65 -1.01
N SER A 45 10.13 -8.66 -1.67
CA SER A 45 9.05 -7.74 -1.32
C SER A 45 8.46 -8.07 0.04
N ILE A 46 8.06 -7.03 0.76
CA ILE A 46 7.55 -7.14 2.12
C ILE A 46 6.37 -6.20 2.29
N ILE A 47 5.40 -6.59 3.12
CA ILE A 47 4.41 -5.63 3.58
C ILE A 47 5.16 -4.56 4.39
N TYR A 48 5.00 -3.30 4.01
CA TYR A 48 5.69 -2.18 4.64
C TYR A 48 4.77 -1.44 5.62
N GLY A 49 3.49 -1.35 5.28
CA GLY A 49 2.48 -0.70 6.09
C GLY A 49 1.07 -1.20 5.79
N VAL A 50 0.21 -1.12 6.80
CA VAL A 50 -1.19 -1.53 6.74
C VAL A 50 -2.03 -0.30 7.10
N GLY A 51 -2.94 0.10 6.20
CA GLY A 51 -3.91 1.16 6.44
C GLY A 51 -5.32 0.62 6.63
N GLY A 52 -6.31 1.50 6.71
CA GLY A 52 -7.72 1.09 6.84
C GLY A 52 -8.34 0.49 5.55
N HIS A 53 -7.79 0.84 4.38
CA HIS A 53 -8.36 0.48 3.07
C HIS A 53 -7.34 -0.05 2.06
N SER A 54 -6.06 -0.07 2.43
CA SER A 54 -4.98 -0.47 1.53
C SER A 54 -3.79 -1.00 2.31
N VAL A 55 -2.99 -1.81 1.63
CA VAL A 55 -1.66 -2.22 2.07
C VAL A 55 -0.61 -1.47 1.25
N LEU A 56 0.51 -1.16 1.88
CA LEU A 56 1.71 -0.68 1.23
C LEU A 56 2.75 -1.80 1.26
N ILE A 57 3.24 -2.22 0.10
CA ILE A 57 4.26 -3.25 -0.07
C ILE A 57 5.54 -2.59 -0.58
N SER A 58 6.67 -2.87 0.05
CA SER A 58 7.99 -2.50 -0.48
C SER A 58 8.40 -3.53 -1.51
N VAL A 59 8.73 -3.11 -2.74
CA VAL A 59 9.22 -4.01 -3.81
C VAL A 59 10.67 -3.74 -4.20
N ALA A 60 11.21 -2.59 -3.79
CA ALA A 60 12.63 -2.23 -3.82
C ALA A 60 12.90 -1.20 -2.71
N ASP A 61 14.18 -0.88 -2.44
CA ASP A 61 14.57 0.03 -1.35
C ASP A 61 13.89 1.40 -1.38
N ASN A 62 13.54 1.87 -2.57
CA ASN A 62 12.93 3.18 -2.83
C ASN A 62 11.60 3.11 -3.58
N ILE A 63 10.99 1.91 -3.72
CA ILE A 63 9.73 1.73 -4.44
C ILE A 63 8.73 1.00 -3.57
N GLY A 64 7.60 1.69 -3.33
CA GLY A 64 6.43 1.17 -2.67
C GLY A 64 5.31 0.90 -3.67
N VAL A 65 4.47 -0.06 -3.36
CA VAL A 65 3.25 -0.40 -4.10
C VAL A 65 2.09 -0.36 -3.12
N LYS A 66 1.21 0.63 -3.28
CA LYS A 66 -0.01 0.74 -2.51
C LYS A 66 -1.15 0.08 -3.25
N ILE A 67 -1.83 -0.85 -2.61
CA ILE A 67 -2.89 -1.67 -3.21
C ILE A 67 -4.13 -1.59 -2.34
N SER A 68 -5.30 -1.35 -2.95
CA SER A 68 -6.58 -1.39 -2.25
C SER A 68 -6.87 -2.80 -1.72
N TYR A 69 -7.52 -2.90 -0.55
CA TYR A 69 -7.90 -4.22 -0.03
C TYR A 69 -8.98 -4.90 -0.87
N THR A 70 -9.91 -4.13 -1.41
CA THR A 70 -10.98 -4.63 -2.27
C THR A 70 -10.81 -4.09 -3.68
N PRO A 71 -11.09 -4.88 -4.73
CA PRO A 71 -11.15 -4.36 -6.09
C PRO A 71 -12.14 -3.20 -6.22
N GLY A 72 -11.77 -2.16 -6.97
CA GLY A 72 -12.56 -0.93 -7.11
C GLY A 72 -12.57 -0.06 -5.85
N GLY A 73 -11.51 -0.09 -5.03
CA GLY A 73 -11.48 0.66 -3.77
C GLY A 73 -11.47 2.18 -3.97
N GLU A 74 -12.59 2.85 -3.66
CA GLU A 74 -12.79 4.30 -3.83
C GLU A 74 -11.70 5.18 -3.19
N HIS A 75 -11.17 4.77 -2.03
CA HIS A 75 -10.09 5.50 -1.35
C HIS A 75 -8.81 5.58 -2.19
N LEU A 76 -8.47 4.49 -2.88
CA LEU A 76 -7.30 4.49 -3.75
C LEU A 76 -7.57 5.27 -5.04
N HIS A 77 -8.79 5.20 -5.59
CA HIS A 77 -9.18 6.04 -6.74
C HIS A 77 -9.08 7.52 -6.43
N HIS A 78 -9.51 7.94 -5.24
CA HIS A 78 -9.33 9.31 -4.78
C HIS A 78 -7.83 9.68 -4.73
N GLU A 79 -6.98 8.87 -4.11
CA GLU A 79 -5.53 9.12 -4.08
C GLU A 79 -4.92 9.20 -5.49
N GLN A 80 -5.33 8.33 -6.42
CA GLN A 80 -4.91 8.37 -7.82
C GLN A 80 -5.33 9.67 -8.51
N SER A 81 -6.53 10.20 -8.21
CA SER A 81 -6.97 11.49 -8.73
C SER A 81 -6.07 12.64 -8.24
N VAL A 82 -5.62 12.59 -6.99
CA VAL A 82 -4.67 13.57 -6.44
C VAL A 82 -3.32 13.44 -7.15
N PHE A 83 -2.80 12.23 -7.31
CA PHE A 83 -1.54 11.99 -8.01
C PHE A 83 -1.55 12.45 -9.47
N LYS A 84 -2.71 12.49 -10.14
CA LYS A 84 -2.84 13.04 -11.50
C LYS A 84 -2.73 14.57 -11.55
N LEU A 85 -2.97 15.26 -10.44
CA LEU A 85 -2.86 16.73 -10.36
C LEU A 85 -1.44 17.19 -9.99
N LEU A 86 -0.65 16.36 -9.32
CA LEU A 86 0.71 16.74 -8.89
C LEU A 86 1.70 17.05 -10.03
N PRO A 87 1.65 16.41 -11.23
CA PRO A 87 2.58 16.73 -12.31
C PRO A 87 2.50 18.18 -12.82
N SER A 88 1.38 18.88 -12.63
CA SER A 88 1.28 20.30 -13.03
C SER A 88 2.01 21.24 -12.07
N GLU A 89 2.33 20.80 -10.86
CA GLU A 89 3.02 21.57 -9.82
C GLU A 89 4.08 20.69 -9.14
N PRO A 90 5.22 20.42 -9.82
CA PRO A 90 6.23 19.49 -9.32
C PRO A 90 6.79 19.96 -7.98
N CYS A 91 6.65 19.12 -6.95
CA CYS A 91 7.07 19.41 -5.58
C CYS A 91 8.00 18.31 -5.07
N GLN A 92 9.28 18.63 -4.89
CA GLN A 92 10.30 17.70 -4.37
C GLN A 92 10.05 17.20 -2.93
N HIS A 93 9.04 17.76 -2.24
CA HIS A 93 8.71 17.41 -0.86
C HIS A 93 7.50 16.47 -0.75
N ILE A 94 6.90 16.08 -1.88
CA ILE A 94 5.79 15.13 -1.94
C ILE A 94 6.29 13.87 -2.62
N ALA A 95 5.93 12.69 -2.08
CA ALA A 95 6.25 11.43 -2.72
C ALA A 95 5.59 11.36 -4.11
N HIS A 96 6.32 11.00 -5.15
CA HIS A 96 5.78 10.90 -6.49
C HIS A 96 5.19 9.52 -6.78
N SER A 97 4.10 9.49 -7.54
CA SER A 97 3.62 8.27 -8.17
C SER A 97 4.47 7.95 -9.41
N LEU A 98 5.03 6.75 -9.45
CA LEU A 98 5.75 6.19 -10.60
C LEU A 98 4.78 5.59 -11.63
N PHE A 99 3.65 5.05 -11.15
CA PHE A 99 2.59 4.49 -12.00
C PHE A 99 1.28 4.40 -11.21
N THR A 100 0.16 4.71 -11.87
CA THR A 100 -1.20 4.45 -11.34
C THR A 100 -1.95 3.51 -12.26
N GLY A 101 -2.54 2.45 -11.71
CA GLY A 101 -3.41 1.51 -12.44
C GLY A 101 -4.64 1.12 -11.61
N PRO A 102 -5.55 0.31 -12.13
CA PRO A 102 -6.70 -0.17 -11.36
C PRO A 102 -6.23 -0.80 -10.04
N ASP A 103 -6.73 -0.29 -8.92
CA ASP A 103 -6.42 -0.78 -7.57
C ASP A 103 -4.95 -0.76 -7.12
N VAL A 104 -4.07 -0.07 -7.86
CA VAL A 104 -2.64 -0.03 -7.55
C VAL A 104 -2.01 1.35 -7.81
N ILE A 105 -1.08 1.73 -6.95
CA ILE A 105 -0.19 2.88 -7.14
C ILE A 105 1.24 2.42 -6.84
N PHE A 106 2.15 2.57 -7.79
CA PHE A 106 3.58 2.51 -7.54
C PHE A 106 4.05 3.91 -7.20
N LEU A 107 4.80 4.06 -6.12
CA LEU A 107 5.23 5.35 -5.60
C LEU A 107 6.62 5.27 -4.99
N GLU A 108 7.24 6.44 -4.85
CA GLU A 108 8.49 6.59 -4.11
C GLU A 108 8.30 6.15 -2.66
N LEU A 109 9.21 5.30 -2.18
CA LEU A 109 9.29 4.87 -0.79
C LEU A 109 10.55 5.45 -0.16
N PHE A 110 10.40 6.08 1.00
CA PHE A 110 11.54 6.63 1.72
C PHE A 110 12.13 5.56 2.65
N PRO A 111 13.42 5.21 2.52
CA PRO A 111 14.05 4.12 3.29
C PRO A 111 14.10 4.41 4.80
N ASN A 112 13.95 5.68 5.11
CA ASN A 112 14.06 6.32 6.40
C ASN A 112 12.90 6.04 7.36
N GLY A 113 11.86 5.31 6.92
CA GLY A 113 10.69 5.04 7.75
C GLY A 113 9.75 6.24 7.84
N THR A 114 8.73 6.11 8.69
CA THR A 114 7.80 7.18 9.02
C THR A 114 8.38 8.08 10.10
N LEU A 115 7.81 9.28 10.29
CA LEU A 115 8.17 10.14 11.42
C LEU A 115 7.95 9.42 12.77
N TYR A 116 6.88 8.63 12.87
CA TYR A 116 6.58 7.84 14.08
C TYR A 116 7.71 6.86 14.42
N ASP A 117 8.43 6.31 13.44
CA ASP A 117 9.54 5.37 13.69
C ASP A 117 10.77 6.03 14.30
N ARG A 118 10.80 7.37 14.33
CA ARG A 118 11.93 8.20 14.73
C ARG A 118 11.67 9.01 15.99
N LEU A 119 10.44 8.95 16.52
CA LEU A 119 10.02 9.59 17.75
C LEU A 119 9.91 8.54 18.86
#